data_AF-A0A1H7UZC5-F1
#
_entry.id   AF-A0A1H7UZC5-F1
#
_cell.length_a   1.000
_cell.length_b   1.000
_cell.length_c   1.000
_cell.angle_alpha   90.00
_cell.angle_beta   90.00
_cell.angle_gamma   90.00
#
_symmetry.space_group_name_H-M   'P 1'
#
loop_
_entity.id
_entity.type
_entity.pdbx_description
1 polymer ?
#
loop_
_entity_poly.entity_id
_entity_poly.type
_entity_poly.pdbx_seq_one_letter_code
_entity_poly.pdbx_strand_id
1 'polypeptide(L)'
;MSKSTNFATTLTVIYLALIAVCIAIYHLLIKFIPNHDYQSLAVDLLSWSATLFATIALLYTFNSWKEQKRYELSHSISSDIYTKSQNFRSNFTSVIIAIYAMHETKEIDESVKKVEHLITSYYDDLSESFTKLNYIFNDKNLTDKFMKLLKSVEALIDLINLAKMACCTDDNEKIIYEKIYDNKLQETFDNQYAQIQTLINNFTDNEDIYREALLKISLYKHV
;
A
#
# COMPACT_ATOMS: atom_id res chain seq x y z
N MET A 1 8.93 -3.25 22.29
CA MET A 1 8.71 -2.18 23.29
C MET A 1 9.97 -1.34 23.43
N SER A 2 9.95 -0.08 22.99
CA SER A 2 10.79 1.00 23.54
C SER A 2 10.13 2.34 23.23
N LYS A 3 9.54 2.92 24.28
CA LYS A 3 9.06 4.31 24.48
C LYS A 3 8.83 5.16 23.22
N SER A 4 7.55 5.44 22.95
CA SER A 4 7.09 6.69 22.34
C SER A 4 7.53 7.86 23.23
N THR A 5 8.80 8.27 23.14
CA THR A 5 9.26 9.50 23.78
C THR A 5 8.52 10.64 23.10
N ASN A 6 7.59 11.27 23.82
CA ASN A 6 6.84 12.43 23.36
C ASN A 6 7.79 13.42 22.68
N PHE A 7 7.53 13.75 21.42
CA PHE A 7 8.35 14.66 20.60
C PHE A 7 8.76 15.92 21.36
N ALA A 8 7.79 16.53 22.08
CA ALA A 8 8.03 17.68 22.93
C ALA A 8 9.07 17.41 24.03
N THR A 9 8.98 16.27 24.72
CA THR A 9 9.93 15.89 25.77
C THR A 9 11.34 15.71 25.23
N THR A 10 11.50 15.06 24.08
CA THR A 10 12.81 14.90 23.43
C THR A 10 13.40 16.25 23.01
N LEU A 11 12.58 17.14 22.42
CA LEU A 11 13.01 18.48 22.06
C LEU A 11 13.46 19.30 23.27
N THR A 12 12.70 19.24 24.37
CA THR A 12 13.02 19.92 25.63
C THR A 12 14.33 19.41 26.22
N VAL A 13 14.58 18.10 26.18
CA VAL A 13 15.85 17.51 26.66
C VAL A 13 17.02 17.99 25.81
N ILE A 14 16.88 18.02 24.48
CA ILE A 14 17.91 18.52 23.56
C ILE A 14 18.20 20.00 23.84
N TYR A 15 17.16 20.81 24.03
CA TYR A 15 17.30 22.24 24.37
C TYR A 15 18.06 22.44 25.68
N LEU A 16 17.67 21.72 26.74
CA LEU A 16 18.32 21.79 28.05
C LEU A 16 19.78 21.33 27.99
N ALA A 17 20.07 20.27 27.23
CA ALA A 17 21.43 19.80 27.03
C ALA A 17 22.29 20.85 26.29
N LEU A 18 21.73 21.49 25.27
CA LEU A 18 22.43 22.53 24.51
C LEU A 18 22.76 23.74 25.39
N ILE A 19 21.81 24.19 26.22
CA ILE A 19 22.03 25.25 27.20
C ILE A 19 23.12 24.86 28.20
N ALA A 20 23.07 23.64 28.74
CA ALA A 20 24.06 23.17 29.70
C ALA A 20 25.49 23.17 29.10
N VAL A 21 25.62 22.79 27.83
CA VAL A 21 26.89 22.86 27.10
C VAL A 21 27.35 24.31 26.92
N CYS A 22 26.44 25.22 26.55
CA CYS A 22 26.77 26.66 26.45
C CYS A 22 27.23 27.24 27.80
N ILE A 23 26.56 26.90 28.91
CA ILE A 23 26.97 27.33 30.25
C ILE A 23 28.35 26.77 30.61
N ALA A 24 28.62 25.50 30.30
CA ALA A 24 29.92 24.88 30.55
C ALA A 24 31.05 25.54 29.75
N ILE A 25 30.82 25.84 28.47
CA ILE A 25 31.77 26.54 27.60
C ILE A 25 32.00 27.97 28.11
N TYR A 26 30.93 28.69 28.49
CA TYR A 26 31.01 30.03 29.07
C TYR A 26 31.89 30.05 30.34
N HIS A 27 31.68 29.11 31.26
CA HIS A 27 32.50 28.98 32.47
C HIS A 27 33.96 28.64 32.18
N LEU A 28 34.24 27.79 31.20
CA LEU A 28 35.60 27.52 30.75
C LEU A 28 36.27 28.78 30.19
N LEU A 29 35.58 29.54 29.34
CA LEU A 29 36.14 30.74 28.71
C LEU A 29 36.45 31.85 29.72
N ILE A 30 35.59 32.08 30.72
CA ILE A 30 35.88 33.02 31.83
C ILE A 30 37.15 32.63 32.58
N LYS A 31 37.35 31.32 32.82
CA LYS A 31 38.49 30.84 33.60
C LYS A 31 39.82 30.96 32.84
N PHE A 32 39.80 30.83 31.52
CA PHE A 32 41.02 30.76 30.70
C PHE A 32 41.37 32.06 29.97
N ILE A 33 40.43 33.01 29.79
CA ILE A 33 40.67 34.26 29.05
C ILE A 33 40.30 35.47 29.93
N PRO A 34 41.24 35.95 30.76
CA PRO A 34 41.04 37.18 31.52
C PRO A 34 41.03 38.40 30.58
N ASN A 35 40.10 39.34 30.82
CA ASN A 35 39.89 40.62 30.11
C ASN A 35 39.04 40.61 28.83
N HIS A 36 38.23 39.58 28.60
CA HIS A 36 37.24 39.60 27.52
C HIS A 36 35.91 40.23 27.95
N ASP A 37 35.16 40.81 27.01
CA ASP A 37 33.78 41.24 27.26
C ASP A 37 32.87 40.01 27.38
N TYR A 38 32.65 39.58 28.63
CA TYR A 38 31.85 38.41 28.95
C TYR A 38 30.36 38.57 28.64
N GLN A 39 29.87 39.81 28.52
CA GLN A 39 28.47 40.07 28.17
C GLN A 39 28.22 39.81 26.69
N SER A 40 29.10 40.31 25.80
CA SER A 40 29.05 39.98 24.37
C SER A 40 29.23 38.48 24.12
N LEU A 41 30.19 37.84 24.81
CA LEU A 41 30.46 36.41 24.68
C LEU A 41 29.25 35.54 25.07
N ALA A 42 28.52 35.92 26.12
CA ALA A 42 27.31 35.21 26.54
C ALA A 42 26.21 35.32 25.49
N VAL A 43 26.01 36.51 24.91
CA VAL A 43 25.02 36.76 23.85
C VAL A 43 25.36 35.96 22.60
N ASP A 44 26.64 35.93 22.21
CA ASP A 44 27.10 35.16 21.06
C ASP A 44 26.88 33.66 21.28
N LEU A 45 27.27 33.12 22.45
CA LEU A 45 27.04 31.70 22.75
C LEU A 45 25.55 31.34 22.75
N LEU A 46 24.69 32.22 23.29
CA LEU A 46 23.25 32.02 23.29
C LEU A 46 22.70 32.04 21.85
N SER A 47 23.18 32.96 21.02
CA SER A 47 22.80 33.07 19.61
C SER A 47 23.14 31.80 18.83
N TRP A 48 24.36 31.28 18.99
CA TRP A 48 24.79 30.03 18.38
C TRP A 48 23.97 28.84 18.88
N SER A 49 23.63 28.81 20.17
CA SER A 49 22.75 27.80 20.75
C SER A 49 21.35 27.83 20.13
N ALA A 50 20.79 29.02 19.90
CA ALA A 50 19.48 29.17 19.28
C ALA A 50 19.49 28.70 17.82
N THR A 51 20.54 29.03 17.05
CA THR A 51 20.70 28.56 15.66
C THR A 51 20.84 27.04 15.58
N LEU A 52 21.65 26.42 16.44
CA LEU A 52 21.81 24.98 16.50
C LEU A 52 20.52 24.28 16.96
N PHE A 53 19.85 24.82 17.97
CA PHE A 53 18.58 24.28 18.42
C PHE A 53 17.50 24.36 17.33
N ALA A 54 17.38 25.50 16.65
CA ALA A 54 16.40 25.69 15.57
C ALA A 54 16.62 24.70 14.42
N THR A 55 17.87 24.47 14.01
CA THR A 55 18.19 23.51 12.96
C THR A 55 17.90 22.07 13.38
N ILE A 56 18.24 21.67 14.60
CA ILE A 56 17.92 20.34 15.14
C ILE A 56 16.41 20.16 15.26
N ALA A 57 15.70 21.15 15.78
CA ALA A 57 14.24 21.14 15.89
C ALA A 57 13.57 21.01 14.52
N LEU A 58 14.08 21.71 13.51
CA LEU A 58 13.60 21.63 12.14
C LEU A 58 13.80 20.23 11.55
N LEU A 59 14.98 19.62 11.72
CA LEU A 59 15.25 18.25 11.25
C LEU A 59 14.30 17.23 11.90
N TYR A 60 14.10 17.33 13.22
CA TYR A 60 13.19 16.45 13.96
C TYR A 60 11.73 16.64 13.53
N THR A 61 11.29 17.90 13.38
CA THR A 61 9.94 18.23 12.94
C THR A 61 9.71 17.74 11.52
N PHE A 62 10.69 17.92 10.63
CA PHE A 62 10.61 17.46 9.25
C PHE A 62 10.52 15.94 9.14
N ASN A 63 11.33 15.20 9.92
CA ASN A 63 11.26 13.74 9.94
C ASN A 63 9.90 13.25 10.46
N SER A 64 9.39 13.86 11.54
CA SER A 64 8.09 13.51 12.11
C SER A 64 6.96 13.82 11.13
N TRP A 65 7.00 14.99 10.47
CA TRP A 65 6.04 15.37 9.44
C TRP A 65 6.07 14.42 8.24
N LYS A 66 7.27 14.04 7.78
CA LYS A 66 7.45 13.09 6.68
C LYS A 66 6.84 11.72 7.02
N GLU A 67 7.06 11.22 8.24
CA GLU A 67 6.44 9.98 8.70
C GLU A 67 4.92 10.09 8.76
N GLN A 68 4.39 11.17 9.34
CA GLN A 68 2.96 11.43 9.37
C GLN A 68 2.35 11.44 7.96
N LYS A 69 2.98 12.14 7.02
CA LYS A 69 2.52 12.17 5.61
C LYS A 69 2.58 10.80 4.94
N ARG A 70 3.61 9.99 5.23
CA ARG A 70 3.69 8.60 4.77
C ARG A 70 2.50 7.78 5.28
N TYR A 71 2.11 7.95 6.54
CA TYR A 71 0.94 7.26 7.10
C TYR A 71 -0.38 7.73 6.48
N GLU A 72 -0.59 9.04 6.35
CA GLU A 72 -1.79 9.59 5.72
C GLU A 72 -1.95 9.06 4.29
N LEU A 73 -0.87 9.04 3.51
CA LEU A 73 -0.87 8.50 2.15
C LEU A 73 -1.18 7.00 2.14
N SER A 74 -0.50 6.23 3.01
CA SER A 74 -0.71 4.78 3.09
C SER A 74 -2.14 4.42 3.49
N HIS A 75 -2.70 5.17 4.44
CA HIS A 75 -4.08 4.99 4.90
C HIS A 75 -5.06 5.30 3.77
N SER A 76 -4.86 6.41 3.06
CA SER A 76 -5.69 6.78 1.91
C SER A 76 -5.67 5.70 0.83
N ILE A 77 -4.49 5.20 0.44
CA ILE A 77 -4.38 4.13 -0.56
C ILE A 77 -5.06 2.84 -0.07
N SER A 78 -4.81 2.46 1.19
CA SER A 78 -5.39 1.24 1.78
C SER A 78 -6.92 1.32 1.88
N SER A 79 -7.46 2.49 2.19
CA SER A 79 -8.91 2.74 2.26
C SER A 79 -9.56 2.71 0.87
N ASP A 80 -8.88 3.26 -0.14
CA ASP A 80 -9.35 3.25 -1.53
C ASP A 80 -9.44 1.81 -2.05
N ILE A 81 -8.35 1.04 -1.92
CA ILE A 81 -8.35 -0.36 -2.40
C ILE A 81 -9.32 -1.23 -1.62
N TYR A 82 -9.51 -0.99 -0.32
CA TYR A 82 -10.54 -1.67 0.47
C TYR A 82 -11.93 -1.39 -0.11
N THR A 83 -12.27 -0.12 -0.37
CA THR A 83 -13.58 0.26 -0.93
C THR A 83 -13.81 -0.37 -2.29
N LYS A 84 -12.80 -0.36 -3.16
CA LYS A 84 -12.85 -1.00 -4.48
C LYS A 84 -13.00 -2.51 -4.39
N SER A 85 -12.31 -3.15 -3.45
CA SER A 85 -12.44 -4.59 -3.16
C SER A 85 -13.86 -4.94 -2.68
N GLN A 86 -14.47 -4.10 -1.85
CA GLN A 86 -15.85 -4.29 -1.40
C GLN A 86 -16.85 -4.17 -2.56
N ASN A 87 -16.65 -3.19 -3.45
CA ASN A 87 -17.47 -3.05 -4.65
C ASN A 87 -17.29 -4.22 -5.63
N PHE A 88 -16.06 -4.71 -5.79
CA PHE A 88 -15.81 -5.90 -6.60
C PHE A 88 -16.52 -7.13 -6.01
N ARG A 89 -16.43 -7.31 -4.68
CA ARG A 89 -17.08 -8.40 -3.94
C ARG A 89 -18.60 -8.39 -4.09
N SER A 90 -19.24 -7.23 -3.94
CA SER A 90 -20.71 -7.14 -4.06
C SER A 90 -21.23 -7.52 -5.45
N ASN A 91 -20.38 -7.39 -6.48
CA ASN A 91 -20.70 -7.76 -7.86
C ASN A 91 -20.15 -9.14 -8.26
N PHE A 92 -19.42 -9.82 -7.38
CA PHE A 92 -18.70 -11.04 -7.70
C PHE A 92 -19.63 -12.18 -8.16
N THR A 93 -20.80 -12.32 -7.53
CA THR A 93 -21.80 -13.31 -7.97
C THR A 93 -22.26 -13.02 -9.40
N SER A 94 -22.49 -11.76 -9.74
CA SER A 94 -22.88 -11.33 -11.10
C SER A 94 -21.76 -11.62 -12.11
N VAL A 95 -20.49 -11.47 -11.70
CA VAL A 95 -19.32 -11.84 -12.51
C VAL A 95 -19.38 -13.33 -12.88
N ILE A 96 -19.55 -14.19 -11.89
CA ILE A 96 -19.59 -15.65 -12.10
C ILE A 96 -20.78 -16.07 -12.95
N ILE A 97 -21.97 -15.50 -12.68
CA ILE A 97 -23.17 -15.78 -13.47
C ILE A 97 -22.95 -15.36 -14.92
N ALA A 98 -22.37 -14.20 -15.18
CA ALA A 98 -22.12 -13.73 -16.54
C ALA A 98 -21.11 -14.61 -17.27
N ILE A 99 -20.04 -15.06 -16.60
CA ILE A 99 -19.05 -15.98 -17.17
C ILE A 99 -19.69 -17.32 -17.53
N TYR A 100 -20.50 -17.87 -16.62
CA TYR A 100 -21.20 -19.14 -16.85
C TYR A 100 -22.26 -19.02 -17.95
N ALA A 101 -23.06 -17.96 -17.94
CA ALA A 101 -24.06 -17.68 -18.95
C ALA A 101 -23.42 -17.51 -20.33
N MET A 102 -22.30 -16.79 -20.42
CA MET A 102 -21.51 -16.67 -21.64
C MET A 102 -21.10 -18.04 -22.18
N HIS A 103 -20.55 -18.90 -21.33
CA HIS A 103 -20.15 -20.26 -21.71
C HIS A 103 -21.32 -21.13 -22.18
N GLU A 104 -22.47 -21.06 -21.48
CA GLU A 104 -23.64 -21.89 -21.78
C GLU A 104 -24.39 -21.42 -23.03
N THR A 105 -24.64 -20.11 -23.16
CA THR A 105 -25.42 -19.54 -24.26
C THR A 105 -24.60 -19.32 -25.52
N LYS A 106 -23.26 -19.28 -25.39
CA LYS A 106 -22.32 -18.93 -26.46
C LYS A 106 -22.55 -17.54 -27.06
N GLU A 107 -23.18 -16.64 -26.32
CA GLU A 107 -23.45 -15.27 -26.73
C GLU A 107 -22.75 -14.26 -25.81
N ILE A 108 -22.31 -13.14 -26.40
CA ILE A 108 -21.72 -12.01 -25.65
C ILE A 108 -22.78 -10.94 -25.49
N ASP A 109 -23.41 -10.89 -24.33
CA ASP A 109 -24.41 -9.87 -24.01
C ASP A 109 -23.78 -8.62 -23.33
N GLU A 110 -24.62 -7.64 -23.02
CA GLU A 110 -24.19 -6.40 -22.35
C GLU A 110 -23.74 -6.64 -20.89
N SER A 111 -24.24 -7.68 -20.23
CA SER A 111 -23.88 -8.02 -18.86
C SER A 111 -22.43 -8.50 -18.77
N VAL A 112 -21.97 -9.27 -19.76
CA VAL A 112 -20.59 -9.74 -19.80
C VAL A 112 -19.61 -8.59 -20.04
N LYS A 113 -19.95 -7.65 -20.94
CA LYS A 113 -19.11 -6.45 -21.16
C LYS A 113 -18.96 -5.61 -19.89
N LYS A 114 -20.03 -5.47 -19.10
CA LYS A 114 -20.00 -4.78 -17.80
C LYS A 114 -19.11 -5.50 -16.79
N VAL A 115 -19.22 -6.83 -16.73
CA VAL A 115 -18.41 -7.68 -15.86
C VAL A 115 -16.93 -7.65 -16.23
N GLU A 116 -16.60 -7.70 -17.51
CA GLU A 116 -15.23 -7.55 -18.00
C GLU A 116 -14.64 -6.20 -17.59
N HIS A 117 -15.36 -5.11 -17.88
CA HIS A 117 -14.92 -3.77 -17.48
C HIS A 117 -14.69 -3.68 -15.97
N LEU A 118 -15.57 -4.28 -15.17
CA LEU A 118 -15.44 -4.30 -13.72
C LEU A 118 -14.17 -5.03 -13.27
N ILE A 119 -13.87 -6.21 -13.82
CA ILE A 119 -12.68 -6.99 -13.46
C ILE A 119 -11.41 -6.27 -13.89
N THR A 120 -11.35 -5.78 -15.13
CA THR A 120 -10.16 -5.08 -15.64
C THR A 120 -9.90 -3.79 -14.87
N SER A 121 -10.94 -2.99 -14.61
CA SER A 121 -10.82 -1.78 -13.78
C SER A 121 -10.32 -2.10 -12.37
N TYR A 122 -10.82 -3.18 -11.76
CA TYR A 122 -10.39 -3.58 -10.43
C TYR A 122 -8.93 -4.09 -10.41
N TYR A 123 -8.51 -4.82 -11.45
CA TYR A 123 -7.13 -5.25 -11.62
C TYR A 123 -6.17 -4.05 -11.72
N ASP A 124 -6.49 -3.07 -12.57
CA ASP A 124 -5.68 -1.88 -12.75
C ASP A 124 -5.54 -1.10 -11.44
N ASP A 125 -6.66 -0.90 -10.75
CA ASP A 125 -6.71 -0.25 -9.44
C ASP A 125 -5.86 -0.98 -8.38
N LEU A 126 -5.92 -2.31 -8.37
CA LEU A 126 -5.17 -3.15 -7.44
C LEU A 126 -3.68 -3.10 -7.73
N SER A 127 -3.30 -3.20 -9.01
CA SER A 127 -1.91 -3.14 -9.48
C SER A 127 -1.26 -1.79 -9.17
N GLU A 128 -1.98 -0.69 -9.41
CA GLU A 128 -1.52 0.66 -9.10
C GLU A 128 -1.35 0.84 -7.58
N SER A 129 -2.36 0.42 -6.80
CA SER A 129 -2.34 0.51 -5.34
C SER A 129 -1.20 -0.32 -4.74
N PHE A 130 -0.98 -1.52 -5.26
CA PHE A 130 0.13 -2.39 -4.88
C PHE A 130 1.48 -1.71 -5.13
N THR A 131 1.69 -1.13 -6.31
CA THR A 131 2.93 -0.43 -6.65
C THR A 131 3.22 0.70 -5.67
N LYS A 132 2.19 1.50 -5.33
CA LYS A 132 2.32 2.60 -4.36
C LYS A 132 2.61 2.09 -2.95
N LEU A 133 1.89 1.07 -2.47
CA LEU A 133 2.09 0.51 -1.13
C LEU A 133 3.45 -0.20 -0.99
N ASN A 134 3.89 -0.92 -2.03
CA ASN A 134 5.18 -1.60 -2.03
C ASN A 134 6.34 -0.59 -1.98
N TYR A 135 6.21 0.55 -2.67
CA TYR A 135 7.17 1.65 -2.55
C TYR A 135 7.22 2.24 -1.13
N ILE A 136 6.08 2.34 -0.44
CA ILE A 136 6.00 2.93 0.90
C ILE A 136 6.51 1.97 1.99
N PHE A 137 6.10 0.71 1.95
CA PHE A 137 6.35 -0.24 3.03
C PHE A 137 7.53 -1.18 2.77
N ASN A 138 7.76 -1.55 1.51
CA ASN A 138 8.76 -2.56 1.13
C ASN A 138 8.70 -3.83 2.03
N ASP A 139 7.48 -4.27 2.36
CA ASP A 139 7.22 -5.38 3.28
C ASP A 139 6.90 -6.65 2.50
N LYS A 140 7.86 -7.58 2.47
CA LYS A 140 7.77 -8.83 1.70
C LYS A 140 6.50 -9.65 1.99
N ASN A 141 6.05 -9.72 3.24
CA ASN A 141 4.86 -10.51 3.59
C ASN A 141 3.59 -9.86 3.03
N LEU A 142 3.51 -8.53 3.12
CA LEU A 142 2.42 -7.77 2.49
C LEU A 142 2.46 -7.92 0.97
N THR A 143 3.66 -7.86 0.38
CA THR A 143 3.88 -8.06 -1.05
C THR A 143 3.38 -9.43 -1.52
N ASP A 144 3.75 -10.51 -0.82
CA ASP A 144 3.33 -11.87 -1.16
C ASP A 144 1.81 -12.03 -1.10
N LYS A 145 1.16 -11.40 -0.11
CA LYS A 145 -0.30 -11.38 0.04
C LYS A 145 -0.99 -10.64 -1.11
N PHE A 146 -0.53 -9.44 -1.46
CA PHE A 146 -1.05 -8.68 -2.60
C PHE A 146 -0.85 -9.42 -3.93
N MET A 147 0.32 -10.03 -4.14
CA MET A 147 0.60 -10.78 -5.37
C MET A 147 -0.31 -12.00 -5.53
N LYS A 148 -0.66 -12.69 -4.44
CA LYS A 148 -1.65 -13.77 -4.48
C LYS A 148 -3.02 -13.25 -4.90
N LEU A 149 -3.42 -12.09 -4.38
CA LEU A 149 -4.69 -11.48 -4.76
C LEU A 149 -4.70 -11.04 -6.23
N LEU A 150 -3.64 -10.37 -6.68
CA LEU A 150 -3.50 -9.93 -8.06
C LEU A 150 -3.62 -11.10 -9.04
N LYS A 151 -2.92 -12.21 -8.75
CA LYS A 151 -3.02 -13.46 -9.51
C LYS A 151 -4.42 -14.06 -9.55
N SER A 152 -5.18 -13.92 -8.45
CA SER A 152 -6.56 -14.40 -8.43
C SER A 152 -7.50 -13.57 -9.31
N VAL A 153 -7.26 -12.28 -9.44
CA VAL A 153 -8.00 -11.40 -10.36
C VAL A 153 -7.58 -11.67 -11.81
N GLU A 154 -6.29 -11.88 -12.06
CA GLU A 154 -5.75 -12.28 -13.37
C GLU A 154 -6.38 -13.59 -13.86
N ALA A 155 -6.54 -14.59 -12.99
CA ALA A 155 -7.22 -15.83 -13.32
C ALA A 155 -8.70 -15.63 -13.73
N LEU A 156 -9.39 -14.61 -13.18
CA LEU A 156 -10.76 -14.27 -13.61
C LEU A 156 -10.78 -13.63 -15.00
N ILE A 157 -9.78 -12.80 -15.33
CA ILE A 157 -9.62 -12.21 -16.66
C ILE A 157 -9.37 -13.34 -17.68
N ASP A 158 -8.49 -14.28 -17.37
CA ASP A 158 -8.21 -15.45 -18.21
C ASP A 158 -9.47 -16.28 -18.45
N LEU A 159 -10.28 -16.50 -17.41
CA LEU A 159 -11.53 -17.25 -17.53
C LEU A 159 -12.55 -16.53 -18.43
N ILE A 160 -12.68 -15.20 -18.31
CA ILE A 160 -13.53 -14.41 -19.22
C ILE A 160 -13.03 -14.53 -20.65
N ASN A 161 -11.72 -14.44 -20.87
CA ASN A 161 -11.15 -14.56 -22.20
C ASN A 161 -11.40 -15.94 -22.80
N LEU A 162 -11.27 -17.01 -22.00
CA LEU A 162 -11.63 -18.37 -22.40
C LEU A 162 -13.12 -18.51 -22.74
N ALA A 163 -14.02 -17.97 -21.90
CA ALA A 163 -15.45 -17.97 -22.17
C ALA A 163 -15.79 -17.24 -23.47
N LYS A 164 -15.21 -16.05 -23.68
CA LYS A 164 -15.35 -15.29 -24.93
C LYS A 164 -14.89 -16.08 -26.15
N MET A 165 -13.75 -16.77 -26.04
CA MET A 165 -13.22 -17.59 -27.12
C MET A 165 -14.13 -18.79 -27.44
N ALA A 166 -14.81 -19.35 -26.43
CA ALA A 166 -15.83 -20.37 -26.65
C ALA A 166 -17.09 -19.82 -27.37
N CYS A 167 -17.39 -18.53 -27.23
CA CYS A 167 -18.49 -17.83 -27.89
C CYS A 167 -18.15 -17.29 -29.28
N CYS A 168 -16.92 -16.84 -29.51
CA CYS A 168 -16.50 -16.18 -30.74
C CYS A 168 -16.20 -17.21 -31.84
N THR A 169 -17.21 -17.45 -32.66
CA THR A 169 -17.13 -18.14 -33.96
C THR A 169 -16.36 -17.30 -34.98
N ASP A 170 -15.03 -17.35 -34.94
CA ASP A 170 -14.19 -17.36 -36.14
C ASP A 170 -13.51 -18.73 -36.19
N ASP A 171 -13.83 -19.53 -37.21
CA ASP A 171 -13.32 -20.91 -37.33
C ASP A 171 -11.79 -20.95 -37.26
N ASN A 172 -11.10 -19.88 -37.67
CA ASN A 172 -9.65 -19.78 -37.58
C ASN A 172 -9.13 -19.56 -36.15
N GLU A 173 -9.76 -18.72 -35.34
CA GLU A 173 -9.36 -18.50 -33.94
C GLU A 173 -9.64 -19.74 -33.10
N LYS A 174 -10.78 -20.38 -33.32
CA LYS A 174 -11.12 -21.65 -32.68
C LYS A 174 -10.10 -22.74 -32.96
N ILE A 175 -9.68 -22.91 -34.23
CA ILE A 175 -8.66 -23.91 -34.62
C ILE A 175 -7.30 -23.60 -33.98
N ILE A 176 -6.89 -22.33 -33.90
CA ILE A 176 -5.62 -21.94 -33.26
C ILE A 176 -5.64 -22.32 -31.78
N TYR A 177 -6.75 -22.06 -31.08
CA TYR A 177 -6.86 -22.33 -29.66
C TYR A 177 -7.09 -23.79 -29.30
N GLU A 178 -7.89 -24.51 -30.10
CA GLU A 178 -7.98 -25.98 -30.02
C GLU A 178 -6.58 -26.61 -30.22
N LYS A 179 -5.72 -26.00 -31.04
CA LYS A 179 -4.31 -26.40 -31.15
C LYS A 179 -3.46 -26.06 -29.93
N ILE A 180 -3.67 -24.90 -29.31
CA ILE A 180 -2.92 -24.47 -28.10
C ILE A 180 -3.29 -25.35 -26.90
N TYR A 181 -4.56 -25.75 -26.80
CA TYR A 181 -5.11 -26.50 -25.68
C TYR A 181 -5.45 -27.95 -26.03
N ASP A 182 -4.84 -28.54 -27.07
CA ASP A 182 -4.98 -29.96 -27.46
C ASP A 182 -6.44 -30.47 -27.54
N ASN A 183 -7.36 -29.69 -28.13
CA ASN A 183 -8.80 -29.98 -28.21
C ASN A 183 -9.50 -30.12 -26.84
N LYS A 184 -8.90 -29.62 -25.75
CA LYS A 184 -9.42 -29.70 -24.38
C LYS A 184 -9.90 -28.36 -23.84
N LEU A 185 -10.37 -27.46 -24.71
CA LEU A 185 -10.83 -26.12 -24.31
C LEU A 185 -11.92 -26.20 -23.22
N GLN A 186 -12.89 -27.10 -23.40
CA GLN A 186 -13.98 -27.35 -22.44
C GLN A 186 -13.45 -27.86 -21.09
N GLU A 187 -12.60 -28.89 -21.12
CA GLU A 187 -11.98 -29.48 -19.91
C GLU A 187 -11.11 -28.45 -19.18
N THR A 188 -10.45 -27.56 -19.92
CA THR A 188 -9.63 -26.47 -19.36
C THR A 188 -10.49 -25.42 -18.68
N PHE A 189 -11.58 -25.00 -19.32
CA PHE A 189 -12.54 -24.07 -18.73
C PHE A 189 -13.17 -24.64 -17.46
N ASP A 190 -13.68 -25.89 -17.50
CA ASP A 190 -14.33 -26.53 -16.36
C ASP A 190 -13.35 -26.67 -15.17
N ASN A 191 -12.09 -27.03 -15.45
CA ASN A 191 -11.04 -27.10 -14.42
C ASN A 191 -10.73 -25.74 -13.80
N GLN A 192 -10.61 -24.68 -14.61
CA GLN A 192 -10.33 -23.33 -14.10
C GLN A 192 -11.52 -22.74 -13.34
N TYR A 193 -12.74 -23.00 -13.81
CA TYR A 193 -13.97 -22.61 -13.13
C TYR A 193 -14.08 -23.26 -11.74
N ALA A 194 -13.76 -24.56 -11.62
CA ALA A 194 -13.72 -25.27 -10.34
C ALA A 194 -12.64 -24.71 -9.39
N GLN A 195 -11.48 -24.33 -9.91
CA GLN A 195 -10.43 -23.67 -9.13
C GLN A 195 -10.86 -22.27 -8.64
N ILE A 196 -11.62 -21.54 -9.46
CA ILE A 196 -12.20 -20.24 -9.09
C ILE A 196 -13.23 -20.38 -7.97
N GLN A 197 -14.06 -21.43 -7.96
CA GLN A 197 -14.93 -21.72 -6.81
C GLN A 197 -14.17 -21.93 -5.50
N THR A 198 -12.95 -22.45 -5.58
CA THR A 198 -12.07 -22.59 -4.41
C THR A 198 -11.40 -21.26 -4.03
N LEU A 199 -11.04 -20.43 -5.01
CA LEU A 199 -10.53 -19.07 -4.81
C LEU A 199 -11.59 -18.11 -4.25
N ILE A 200 -12.87 -18.29 -4.58
CA ILE A 200 -14.01 -17.54 -4.04
C ILE A 200 -14.05 -17.64 -2.51
N ASN A 201 -13.86 -18.85 -1.97
CA ASN A 201 -13.81 -19.05 -0.54
C ASN A 201 -12.60 -18.34 0.09
N ASN A 202 -11.44 -18.38 -0.58
CA ASN A 202 -10.21 -17.69 -0.15
C ASN A 202 -10.25 -16.15 -0.29
N PHE A 203 -11.05 -15.60 -1.22
CA PHE A 203 -11.21 -14.14 -1.38
C PHE A 203 -11.88 -13.53 -0.14
N THR A 204 -12.72 -14.31 0.54
CA THR A 204 -13.36 -13.95 1.81
C THR A 204 -12.35 -13.91 2.97
N ASP A 205 -11.40 -14.85 3.01
CA ASP A 205 -10.31 -14.89 3.99
C ASP A 205 -9.24 -13.81 3.73
N ASN A 206 -9.08 -13.37 2.48
CA ASN A 206 -8.15 -12.31 2.10
C ASN A 206 -8.58 -10.89 2.55
N GLU A 207 -9.77 -10.72 3.12
CA GLU A 207 -10.23 -9.47 3.78
C GLU A 207 -9.30 -9.10 4.96
N ASP A 208 -8.65 -10.10 5.55
CA ASP A 208 -7.60 -9.91 6.54
C ASP A 208 -6.39 -9.17 5.99
N ILE A 209 -6.06 -9.26 4.70
CA ILE A 209 -4.87 -8.59 4.13
C ILE A 209 -5.03 -7.06 4.22
N TYR A 210 -6.22 -6.56 3.91
CA TYR A 210 -6.51 -5.12 3.93
C TYR A 210 -6.71 -4.60 5.35
N ARG A 211 -7.39 -5.38 6.20
CA ARG A 211 -7.47 -5.09 7.63
C ARG A 211 -6.11 -5.14 8.29
N GLU A 212 -5.21 -6.05 7.91
CA GLU A 212 -3.87 -6.20 8.44
C GLU A 212 -2.94 -5.10 7.92
N ALA A 213 -3.10 -4.66 6.67
CA ALA A 213 -2.45 -3.45 6.16
C ALA A 213 -2.91 -2.20 6.94
N LEU A 214 -4.23 -2.04 7.14
CA LEU A 214 -4.81 -0.99 7.97
C LEU A 214 -4.41 -1.10 9.44
N LEU A 215 -4.28 -2.32 9.98
CA LEU A 215 -3.85 -2.58 11.36
C LEU A 215 -2.38 -2.27 11.55
N LYS A 216 -1.50 -2.66 10.60
CA LYS A 216 -0.09 -2.23 10.59
C LYS A 216 0.00 -0.71 10.55
N ILE A 217 -0.81 -0.04 9.72
CA ILE A 217 -0.90 1.43 9.69
C ILE A 217 -1.39 1.99 11.03
N SER A 218 -2.36 1.35 11.68
CA SER A 218 -2.92 1.79 12.98
C SER A 218 -1.99 1.54 14.17
N LEU A 219 -1.19 0.47 14.13
CA LEU A 219 -0.19 0.15 15.16
C LEU A 219 0.95 1.17 15.16
N TYR A 220 1.26 1.76 14.01
CA TYR A 220 2.18 2.89 13.89
C TYR A 220 1.60 4.23 14.38
N LYS A 221 0.29 4.35 14.59
CA LYS A 221 -0.36 5.55 15.17
C LYS A 221 -0.07 5.70 16.67
N HIS A 222 0.44 4.66 17.32
CA HIS A 222 0.73 4.60 18.75
C HIS A 222 2.23 4.44 19.08
N VAL A 223 3.12 4.68 18.10
CA VAL A 223 4.57 4.83 18.30
C VAL A 223 4.94 6.30 18.16
#